data_AF-A0A6L7S0J2-F1
#
_entry.id   AF-A0A6L7S0J2-F1
#
_cell.length_a   1.000
_cell.length_b   1.000
_cell.length_c   1.000
_cell.angle_alpha   90.00
_cell.angle_beta   90.00
_cell.angle_gamma   90.00
#
_symmetry.space_group_name_H-M   'P 1'
#
loop_
_entity.id
_entity.type
_entity.pdbx_description
1 polymer ?
#
loop_
_entity_poly.entity_id
_entity_poly.type
_entity_poly.pdbx_seq_one_letter_code
_entity_poly.pdbx_strand_id
1 'polypeptide(L)'
;ASFHGRDIDALAEPLSHLHHSYLAPPELRVRAQQDVYQPMDLLAPEEIDRVAAMRATPALIKSYLKLGGFVGDGAFVDHKFNTTDVCLVIDIDLMKPAARARYSKGSGT
;
A
#
# COMPACT_ATOMS: atom_id res chain seq x y z
N ALA A 1 -0.94 -7.04 -0.23
CA ALA A 1 -0.81 -7.07 1.24
C ALA A 1 -2.08 -6.52 1.83
N SER A 2 -2.55 -7.06 2.94
CA SER A 2 -3.91 -6.85 3.41
C SER A 2 -4.00 -6.02 4.69
N PHE A 3 -5.08 -5.25 4.78
CA PHE A 3 -5.74 -4.86 6.01
C PHE A 3 -6.66 -5.99 6.48
N HIS A 4 -6.85 -6.11 7.79
CA HIS A 4 -7.92 -6.94 8.32
C HIS A 4 -9.25 -6.17 8.23
N GLY A 5 -10.31 -6.88 7.83
CA GLY A 5 -11.65 -6.33 7.69
C GLY A 5 -11.98 -5.92 6.26
N ARG A 6 -13.28 -5.70 6.06
CA ARG A 6 -13.93 -5.35 4.79
C ARG A 6 -14.83 -4.11 4.91
N ASP A 7 -14.79 -3.46 6.06
CA ASP A 7 -15.50 -2.20 6.31
C ASP A 7 -14.60 -1.07 5.82
N ILE A 8 -14.98 -0.49 4.67
CA ILE A 8 -14.18 0.50 3.98
C ILE A 8 -14.19 1.83 4.72
N ASP A 9 -15.30 2.18 5.37
CA ASP A 9 -15.39 3.41 6.16
C ASP A 9 -14.46 3.33 7.37
N ALA A 10 -14.39 2.16 8.02
CA ALA A 10 -13.44 1.90 9.10
C ALA A 10 -11.97 1.94 8.64
N LEU A 11 -11.71 1.75 7.34
CA LEU A 11 -10.38 1.79 6.73
C LEU A 11 -10.11 3.09 5.96
N ALA A 12 -10.98 4.10 6.04
CA ALA A 12 -10.89 5.32 5.25
C ALA A 12 -9.57 6.08 5.48
N GLU A 13 -9.19 6.25 6.75
CA GLU A 13 -7.94 6.89 7.17
C GLU A 13 -6.68 6.23 6.58
N PRO A 14 -6.40 4.93 6.84
CA PRO A 14 -5.20 4.31 6.30
C PRO A 14 -5.22 4.17 4.77
N LEU A 15 -6.36 3.89 4.14
CA LEU A 15 -6.42 3.76 2.68
C LEU A 15 -6.15 5.12 2.00
N SER A 16 -6.76 6.19 2.49
CA SER A 16 -6.56 7.54 1.94
C SER A 16 -5.13 7.99 2.15
N HIS A 17 -4.55 7.71 3.32
CA HIS A 17 -3.16 8.05 3.57
C HIS A 17 -2.20 7.32 2.62
N LEU A 18 -2.44 6.02 2.38
CA LEU A 18 -1.65 5.25 1.41
C LEU A 18 -1.77 5.81 -0.02
N HIS A 19 -2.98 6.15 -0.46
CA HIS A 19 -3.21 6.76 -1.77
C HIS A 19 -2.45 8.08 -1.91
N HIS A 20 -2.66 9.04 -1.00
CA HIS A 20 -2.11 10.38 -1.18
C HIS A 20 -0.59 10.45 -0.96
N SER A 21 -0.04 9.60 -0.10
CA SER A 21 1.39 9.68 0.29
C SER A 21 2.30 8.64 -0.34
N TYR A 22 1.74 7.53 -0.84
CA TYR A 22 2.52 6.37 -1.27
C TYR A 22 2.05 5.77 -2.60
N LEU A 23 1.14 6.41 -3.34
CA LEU A 23 0.74 5.92 -4.66
C LEU A 23 1.94 5.86 -5.61
N ALA A 24 2.08 4.73 -6.27
CA ALA A 24 3.17 4.49 -7.21
C ALA A 24 3.17 5.53 -8.35
N PRO A 25 4.35 5.89 -8.89
CA PRO A 25 4.42 6.70 -10.10
C PRO A 25 3.76 5.95 -11.28
N PRO A 26 3.23 6.66 -12.29
CA PRO A 26 2.42 6.06 -13.36
C PRO A 26 3.02 4.81 -14.02
N GLU A 27 4.33 4.80 -14.25
CA GLU A 27 5.09 3.71 -14.86
C GLU A 27 5.15 2.42 -14.03
N LEU A 28 4.95 2.51 -12.71
CA LEU A 28 4.93 1.38 -11.77
C LEU A 28 3.54 1.15 -11.16
N ARG A 29 2.55 1.99 -11.51
CA ARG A 29 1.23 2.00 -10.89
C ARG A 29 0.35 0.90 -11.43
N VAL A 30 0.39 -0.24 -10.75
CA VAL A 30 -0.64 -1.28 -10.89
C VAL A 30 -1.98 -0.72 -10.46
N ARG A 31 -3.03 -0.98 -11.24
CA ARG A 31 -4.41 -0.63 -10.90
C ARG A 31 -5.21 -1.91 -10.64
N ALA A 32 -6.05 -1.90 -9.60
CA ALA A 32 -7.00 -2.98 -9.37
C ALA A 32 -7.96 -3.12 -10.58
N GLN A 33 -8.39 -4.35 -10.85
CA GLN A 33 -9.28 -4.62 -11.98
C GLN A 33 -10.64 -3.93 -11.78
N GLN A 34 -11.26 -3.52 -12.87
CA GLN A 34 -12.46 -2.68 -12.86
C GLN A 34 -13.65 -3.32 -12.12
N ASP A 35 -13.79 -4.64 -12.20
CA ASP A 35 -14.86 -5.42 -11.57
C ASP A 35 -14.73 -5.51 -10.04
N VAL A 36 -13.54 -5.23 -9.50
CA VAL A 36 -13.25 -5.35 -8.06
C VAL A 36 -12.56 -4.11 -7.48
N TYR A 37 -12.57 -3.00 -8.21
CA TYR A 37 -11.90 -1.76 -7.86
C TYR A 37 -12.59 -1.08 -6.67
N GLN A 38 -11.87 -0.94 -5.56
CA GLN A 38 -12.26 -0.10 -4.43
C GLN A 38 -11.37 1.15 -4.38
N PRO A 39 -11.91 2.39 -4.52
CA PRO A 39 -11.12 3.60 -4.34
C PRO A 39 -10.51 3.66 -2.94
N MET A 40 -9.34 4.29 -2.85
CA MET A 40 -8.61 4.45 -1.59
C MET A 40 -8.60 5.91 -1.12
N ASP A 41 -8.83 6.89 -1.99
CA ASP A 41 -8.94 8.33 -1.74
C ASP A 41 -10.29 8.72 -1.13
N LEU A 42 -10.66 8.07 -0.02
CA LEU A 42 -11.96 8.21 0.63
C LEU A 42 -12.09 9.53 1.42
N LEU A 43 -10.95 10.11 1.80
CA LEU A 43 -10.81 11.38 2.50
C LEU A 43 -9.90 12.32 1.70
N ALA A 44 -10.17 13.62 1.80
CA ALA A 44 -9.24 14.63 1.29
C ALA A 44 -7.93 14.62 2.10
N PRO A 45 -6.78 15.00 1.52
CA PRO A 45 -5.50 15.00 2.23
C PRO A 45 -5.50 15.77 3.56
N GLU A 46 -6.28 16.83 3.65
CA GLU A 46 -6.38 17.70 4.83
C GLU A 46 -7.23 17.09 5.96
N GLU A 47 -8.05 16.09 5.65
CA GLU A 47 -8.95 15.42 6.60
C GLU A 47 -8.29 14.23 7.30
N ILE A 48 -7.09 13.82 6.85
CA ILE A 48 -6.40 12.61 7.30
C ILE A 48 -5.58 12.86 8.56
N ASP A 49 -5.88 12.15 9.65
CA ASP A 49 -4.95 12.01 10.77
C ASP A 49 -3.86 10.99 10.39
N ARG A 50 -2.75 11.52 9.87
CA ARG A 50 -1.60 10.72 9.43
C ARG A 50 -1.05 9.79 10.51
N VAL A 51 -1.12 10.17 11.78
CA VAL A 51 -0.61 9.35 12.89
C VAL A 51 -1.55 8.18 13.15
N ALA A 52 -2.86 8.44 13.19
CA ALA A 52 -3.88 7.40 13.33
C ALA A 52 -3.87 6.44 12.13
N ALA A 53 -3.81 6.96 10.90
CA ALA A 53 -3.74 6.19 9.67
C ALA A 53 -2.52 5.23 9.65
N MET A 54 -1.33 5.72 9.99
CA MET A 54 -0.13 4.87 10.08
C MET A 54 -0.19 3.87 11.24
N ARG A 55 -0.87 4.20 12.34
CA ARG A 55 -1.10 3.23 13.43
C ARG A 55 -2.01 2.09 12.97
N ALA A 56 -3.07 2.40 12.24
CA ALA A 56 -4.00 1.44 11.66
C ALA A 56 -3.40 0.61 10.52
N THR A 57 -2.36 1.13 9.85
CA THR A 57 -1.68 0.41 8.77
C THR A 57 -0.93 -0.82 9.30
N PRO A 58 -1.17 -2.03 8.73
CA PRO A 58 -0.48 -3.26 9.08
C PRO A 58 1.06 -3.15 9.04
N ALA A 59 1.74 -3.83 9.97
CA ALA A 59 3.19 -3.80 10.09
C ALA A 59 3.92 -4.24 8.82
N LEU A 60 3.34 -5.20 8.08
CA LEU A 60 3.89 -5.65 6.80
C LEU A 60 3.91 -4.51 5.79
N ILE A 61 2.78 -3.86 5.53
CA ILE A 61 2.68 -2.72 4.61
C ILE A 61 3.70 -1.63 4.99
N LYS A 62 3.73 -1.24 6.27
CA LYS A 62 4.71 -0.24 6.77
C LYS A 62 6.17 -0.62 6.50
N SER A 63 6.49 -1.91 6.57
CA SER A 63 7.84 -2.39 6.30
C SER A 63 8.25 -2.16 4.84
N TYR A 64 7.33 -2.38 3.87
CA TYR A 64 7.57 -2.07 2.46
C TYR A 64 7.72 -0.57 2.23
N LEU A 65 6.83 0.25 2.82
CA LEU A 65 6.93 1.72 2.70
C LEU A 65 8.27 2.25 3.23
N LYS A 66 8.76 1.70 4.36
CA LYS A 66 10.07 2.06 4.93
C LYS A 66 11.25 1.76 3.99
N LEU A 67 11.09 0.73 3.15
CA LEU A 67 12.08 0.34 2.14
C LEU A 67 12.02 1.20 0.87
N GLY A 68 11.05 2.13 0.78
CA GLY A 68 10.79 2.92 -0.42
C GLY A 68 9.71 2.33 -1.33
N GLY A 69 8.88 1.43 -0.81
CA GLY A 69 7.75 0.87 -1.54
C GLY A 69 6.58 1.83 -1.70
N PHE A 70 5.79 1.53 -2.71
CA PHE A 70 4.58 2.25 -3.11
C PHE A 70 3.37 1.32 -3.04
N VAL A 71 2.18 1.92 -3.09
CA VAL A 71 0.92 1.21 -3.31
C VAL A 71 0.42 1.41 -4.74
N GLY A 72 -0.32 0.42 -5.26
CA GLY A 72 -1.09 0.55 -6.50
C GLY A 72 -2.32 1.45 -6.35
N ASP A 73 -3.04 1.66 -7.45
CA ASP A 73 -4.31 2.36 -7.51
C ASP A 73 -5.48 1.40 -7.28
N GLY A 74 -6.26 1.66 -6.24
CA GLY A 74 -7.39 0.85 -5.81
C GLY A 74 -6.99 -0.33 -4.92
N ALA A 75 -7.92 -0.70 -4.05
CA ALA A 75 -7.85 -1.88 -3.19
C ALA A 75 -8.79 -2.99 -3.73
N PHE A 76 -8.60 -4.20 -3.21
CA PHE A 76 -9.49 -5.34 -3.43
C PHE A 76 -10.16 -5.74 -2.11
N VAL A 77 -11.49 -5.76 -2.07
CA VAL A 77 -12.25 -6.18 -0.88
C VAL A 77 -12.48 -7.69 -0.94
N ASP A 78 -11.68 -8.44 -0.19
CA ASP A 78 -11.80 -9.90 -0.13
C ASP A 78 -12.81 -10.33 0.93
N HIS A 79 -14.02 -10.63 0.46
CA HIS A 79 -15.10 -11.11 1.32
C HIS A 79 -14.87 -12.52 1.88
N LYS A 80 -14.07 -13.36 1.23
CA LYS A 80 -13.81 -14.74 1.68
C LYS A 80 -12.81 -14.77 2.82
N PHE A 81 -11.80 -13.90 2.77
CA PHE A 81 -10.75 -13.83 3.77
C PHE A 81 -10.94 -12.70 4.80
N ASN A 82 -11.99 -11.89 4.64
CA ASN A 82 -12.27 -10.71 5.48
C ASN A 82 -11.07 -9.76 5.52
N THR A 83 -10.57 -9.41 4.34
CA THR A 83 -9.45 -8.49 4.15
C THR A 83 -9.74 -7.43 3.11
N THR A 84 -8.98 -6.34 3.19
CA THR A 84 -8.89 -5.36 2.11
C THR A 84 -7.45 -5.30 1.65
N ASP A 85 -7.21 -5.72 0.42
CA ASP A 85 -5.89 -5.93 -0.14
C ASP A 85 -5.43 -4.74 -0.98
N VAL A 86 -4.19 -4.31 -0.76
CA VAL A 86 -3.51 -3.31 -1.57
C VAL A 86 -2.31 -3.93 -2.28
N CYS A 87 -2.11 -3.57 -3.55
CA CYS A 87 -0.90 -3.95 -4.28
C CYS A 87 0.29 -3.16 -3.73
N LEU A 88 1.37 -3.83 -3.34
CA LEU A 88 2.63 -3.18 -2.95
C LEU A 88 3.67 -3.42 -4.04
N VAL A 89 4.37 -2.34 -4.41
CA VAL A 89 5.42 -2.39 -5.43
C VAL A 89 6.68 -1.75 -4.84
N ILE A 90 7.84 -2.38 -5.07
CA ILE A 90 9.15 -1.82 -4.77
C ILE A 90 9.96 -1.85 -6.05
N ASP A 91 10.56 -0.71 -6.39
CA ASP A 91 11.63 -0.66 -7.35
C ASP A 91 12.97 -0.88 -6.63
N ILE A 92 13.68 -1.95 -6.99
CA ILE A 92 14.95 -2.35 -6.37
C ILE A 92 16.02 -1.27 -6.57
N ASP A 93 15.97 -0.53 -7.68
CA ASP A 93 16.93 0.53 -7.96
C ASP A 93 16.68 1.78 -7.10
N LEU A 94 15.43 2.01 -6.69
CA LEU A 94 15.04 3.10 -5.78
C LEU A 94 15.20 2.73 -4.29
N MET A 95 15.52 1.46 -3.97
CA MET A 95 15.74 1.04 -2.59
C MET A 95 16.99 1.72 -2.00
N LYS A 96 16.90 2.06 -0.69
CA LYS A 96 18.05 2.57 0.06
C LYS A 96 19.25 1.60 -0.06
N PRO A 97 20.50 2.07 -0.23
CA PRO A 97 21.66 1.21 -0.49
C PRO A 97 21.84 0.06 0.52
N ALA A 98 21.63 0.33 1.81
CA ALA A 98 21.73 -0.67 2.87
C ALA A 98 20.62 -1.73 2.83
N ALA A 99 19.45 -1.40 2.28
CA ALA A 99 18.37 -2.35 2.03
C ALA A 99 18.66 -3.15 0.75
N ARG A 100 19.03 -2.46 -0.34
CA ARG A 100 19.39 -3.08 -1.63
C ARG A 100 20.42 -4.20 -1.45
N ALA A 101 21.49 -3.96 -0.69
CA ALA A 101 22.54 -4.96 -0.42
C ALA A 101 22.06 -6.26 0.28
N ARG A 102 20.92 -6.24 0.98
CA ARG A 102 20.32 -7.43 1.62
C ARG A 102 19.48 -8.24 0.65
N TYR A 103 18.81 -7.57 -0.31
CA TYR A 103 17.89 -8.20 -1.26
C TYR A 103 18.54 -8.52 -2.62
N SER A 104 19.64 -7.84 -2.99
CA SER A 104 20.38 -8.11 -4.23
C SER A 104 21.28 -9.34 -4.16
N LYS A 105 21.39 -10.02 -3.01
CA LYS A 105 22.20 -11.24 -2.84
C LYS A 105 21.49 -12.53 -3.30
N GLY A 106 20.26 -12.43 -3.83
CA GLY A 106 19.50 -13.57 -4.37
C GLY A 106 19.70 -13.83 -5.88
N SER A 107 20.41 -12.96 -6.61
CA SER A 107 20.74 -13.20 -8.02
C SER A 107 22.21 -13.62 -8.14
N GLY A 108 22.49 -14.87 -7.78
CA GLY A 108 23.82 -15.46 -7.89
C GLY A 108 23.71 -16.98 -8.07
N THR A 109 23.73 -17.38 -9.35
CA THR A 109 23.86 -18.74 -9.93
C THR A 109 22.80 -19.77 -9.60
#